data_AF-A0A355ANY0-F1
#
_entry.id   AF-A0A355ANY0-F1
#
_cell.length_a   1.000
_cell.length_b   1.000
_cell.length_c   1.000
_cell.angle_alpha   90.00
_cell.angle_beta   90.00
_cell.angle_gamma   90.00
#
_symmetry.space_group_name_H-M   'P 1'
#
loop_
_entity.id
_entity.type
_entity.pdbx_description
1 polymer ?
#
loop_
_entity_poly.entity_id
_entity_poly.type
_entity_poly.pdbx_seq_one_letter_code
_entity_poly.pdbx_strand_id
1 'polypeptide(L)'
;MGFNWPQSHAKMREMKAEGGWAVVCTEECMIHPSSDYSPEPQARLWDDHDVKCLGLMVDAVHRHGALAGVQLAHNGVGAQNLFTRMTPIGPSDQSSVIGNPGQTRGMSKRDIQEFRRWHRNAALRAKRADADIIYVYA
;
A
#
# COMPACT_ATOMS: atom_id res chain seq x y z
N MET A 1 -10.23 4.74 -7.55
CA MET A 1 -8.96 4.05 -7.86
C MET A 1 -8.51 3.25 -6.64
N GLY A 2 -7.39 2.54 -6.70
CA GLY A 2 -6.91 1.72 -5.59
C GLY A 2 -7.66 0.40 -5.44
N PHE A 3 -7.57 -0.20 -4.26
CA PHE A 3 -8.09 -1.57 -4.02
C PHE A 3 -9.62 -1.68 -4.19
N ASN A 4 -10.36 -0.58 -3.99
CA ASN A 4 -11.82 -0.53 -4.16
C ASN A 4 -12.28 -0.61 -5.61
N TRP A 5 -11.43 -0.20 -6.57
CA TRP A 5 -11.76 -0.21 -8.00
C TRP A 5 -10.58 -0.73 -8.82
N PRO A 6 -10.26 -2.04 -8.72
CA PRO A 6 -9.02 -2.60 -9.26
C PRO A 6 -8.96 -2.53 -10.79
N GLN A 7 -10.09 -2.65 -11.48
CA GLN A 7 -10.16 -2.51 -12.95
C GLN A 7 -9.83 -1.09 -13.42
N SER A 8 -10.42 -0.08 -12.76
CA SER A 8 -10.10 1.33 -13.07
C SER A 8 -8.66 1.67 -12.69
N HIS A 9 -8.15 1.07 -11.60
CA HIS A 9 -6.75 1.19 -11.20
C HIS A 9 -5.82 0.66 -12.29
N ALA A 10 -6.02 -0.58 -12.74
CA ALA A 10 -5.25 -1.21 -13.80
C ALA A 10 -5.32 -0.44 -15.12
N LYS A 11 -6.52 -0.06 -15.59
CA LYS A 11 -6.67 0.62 -16.88
C LYS A 11 -5.98 2.00 -16.92
N MET A 12 -5.97 2.72 -15.81
CA MET A 12 -5.24 3.99 -15.73
C MET A 12 -3.73 3.77 -15.89
N ARG A 13 -3.16 2.74 -15.26
CA ARG A 13 -1.72 2.44 -15.35
C ARG A 13 -1.34 1.84 -16.70
N GLU A 14 -2.21 1.02 -17.28
CA GLU A 14 -2.06 0.53 -18.65
C GLU A 14 -1.92 1.68 -19.65
N MET A 15 -2.76 2.70 -19.56
CA MET A 15 -2.67 3.89 -20.43
C MET A 15 -1.30 4.58 -20.32
N LYS A 16 -0.66 4.55 -19.15
CA LYS A 16 0.70 5.09 -18.98
C LYS A 16 1.73 4.19 -19.64
N ALA A 17 1.64 2.88 -19.45
CA ALA A 17 2.54 1.92 -20.07
C ALA A 17 2.44 1.96 -21.61
N GLU A 18 1.22 1.97 -22.16
CA GLU A 18 0.95 2.16 -23.60
C GLU A 18 1.52 3.49 -24.11
N GLY A 19 1.47 4.54 -23.30
CA GLY A 19 2.08 5.85 -23.60
C GLY A 19 3.61 5.90 -23.54
N GLY A 20 4.29 4.77 -23.30
CA GLY A 20 5.75 4.66 -23.34
C GLY A 20 6.48 4.93 -22.01
N TRP A 21 5.77 4.94 -20.88
CA TRP A 21 6.43 5.03 -19.57
C TRP A 21 7.18 3.73 -19.27
N ALA A 22 8.49 3.81 -19.04
CA ALA A 22 9.32 2.64 -18.77
C ALA A 22 9.00 1.95 -17.43
N VAL A 23 8.54 2.73 -16.44
CA VAL A 23 8.16 2.25 -15.11
C VAL A 23 6.85 2.90 -14.72
N VAL A 24 5.89 2.10 -14.25
CA VAL A 24 4.59 2.58 -13.76
C VAL A 24 4.36 2.02 -12.36
N CYS A 25 4.20 2.91 -11.38
CA CYS A 25 4.01 2.53 -9.98
C CYS A 25 2.55 2.61 -9.53
N THR A 26 2.24 1.89 -8.46
CA THR A 26 1.09 2.24 -7.61
C THR A 26 1.33 3.57 -6.90
N GLU A 27 0.24 4.13 -6.40
CA GLU A 27 0.18 5.01 -5.23
C GLU A 27 0.67 4.27 -3.97
N GLU A 28 0.53 4.89 -2.80
CA GLU A 28 0.82 4.24 -1.52
C GLU A 28 -0.03 2.97 -1.36
N CYS A 29 0.65 1.88 -1.02
CA CYS A 29 0.08 0.55 -0.90
C CYS A 29 0.15 0.11 0.55
N MET A 30 -0.99 0.16 1.23
CA MET A 30 -1.11 -0.11 2.65
C MET A 30 -0.74 -1.55 2.96
N ILE A 31 0.28 -1.75 3.80
CA ILE A 31 0.78 -3.10 4.14
C ILE A 31 0.02 -3.80 5.27
N HIS A 32 -0.72 -3.04 6.08
CA HIS A 32 -1.37 -3.56 7.27
C HIS A 32 -2.63 -2.76 7.66
N PRO A 33 -3.69 -3.40 8.23
CA PRO A 33 -4.93 -2.72 8.64
C PRO A 33 -4.78 -1.63 9.71
N SER A 34 -3.67 -1.63 10.46
CA SER A 34 -3.37 -0.54 11.42
C SER A 34 -2.96 0.77 10.75
N SER A 35 -2.88 0.77 9.42
CA SER A 35 -2.51 1.91 8.59
C SER A 35 -3.46 2.01 7.40
N ASP A 36 -4.76 2.03 7.70
CA ASP A 36 -5.86 2.23 6.76
C ASP A 36 -6.09 3.73 6.49
N TYR A 37 -6.23 4.06 5.22
CA TYR A 37 -6.35 5.45 4.74
C TYR A 37 -7.80 5.79 4.40
N SER A 38 -8.74 4.86 4.62
CA SER A 38 -10.16 5.07 4.30
C SER A 38 -10.66 6.40 4.84
N PRO A 39 -11.34 7.23 4.02
CA PRO A 39 -11.95 6.88 2.73
C PRO A 39 -11.07 7.05 1.48
N GLU A 40 -9.78 7.32 1.62
CA GLU A 40 -8.91 7.60 0.47
C GLU A 40 -8.73 6.37 -0.45
N PRO A 41 -8.77 6.57 -1.78
CA PRO A 41 -8.75 5.48 -2.76
C PRO A 41 -7.32 4.99 -3.07
N GLN A 42 -6.66 4.40 -2.07
CA GLN A 42 -5.26 3.94 -2.13
C GLN A 42 -5.14 2.44 -2.47
N ALA A 43 -3.92 1.97 -2.73
CA ALA A 43 -3.65 0.55 -2.90
C ALA A 43 -3.56 -0.16 -1.54
N ARG A 44 -3.73 -1.48 -1.54
CA ARG A 44 -3.74 -2.31 -0.33
C ARG A 44 -3.11 -3.66 -0.63
N LEU A 45 -2.40 -4.24 0.34
CA LEU A 45 -1.75 -5.55 0.18
C LEU A 45 -1.72 -6.37 1.48
N TRP A 46 -2.90 -6.52 2.09
CA TRP A 46 -3.08 -7.17 3.38
C TRP A 46 -3.18 -8.69 3.25
N ASP A 47 -3.79 -9.18 2.18
CA ASP A 47 -4.14 -10.59 2.00
C ASP A 47 -4.02 -11.07 0.54
N ASP A 48 -4.48 -12.29 0.29
CA ASP A 48 -4.42 -12.93 -1.03
C ASP A 48 -5.45 -12.39 -2.02
N HIS A 49 -6.53 -11.74 -1.56
CA HIS A 49 -7.45 -11.04 -2.46
C HIS A 49 -6.77 -9.81 -3.03
N ASP A 50 -6.07 -9.05 -2.19
CA ASP A 50 -5.32 -7.88 -2.61
C ASP A 50 -4.22 -8.23 -3.63
N VAL A 51 -3.56 -9.39 -3.49
CA VAL A 51 -2.59 -9.90 -4.49
C VAL A 51 -3.24 -10.04 -5.88
N LYS A 52 -4.44 -10.60 -5.95
CA LYS A 52 -5.18 -10.75 -7.22
C LYS A 52 -5.54 -9.39 -7.82
N CYS A 53 -5.97 -8.45 -6.97
CA CYS A 53 -6.30 -7.09 -7.40
C CYS A 53 -5.08 -6.33 -7.93
N LEU A 54 -3.94 -6.44 -7.24
CA LEU A 54 -2.68 -5.86 -7.69
C LEU A 54 -2.19 -6.48 -9.01
N GLY A 55 -2.32 -7.80 -9.14
CA GLY A 55 -1.94 -8.53 -10.36
C GLY A 55 -2.63 -7.99 -11.62
N LEU A 56 -3.89 -7.54 -11.53
CA LEU A 56 -4.59 -6.92 -12.66
C LEU A 56 -3.86 -5.68 -13.21
N MET A 57 -3.27 -4.86 -12.33
CA MET A 57 -2.50 -3.69 -12.73
C MET A 57 -1.14 -4.09 -13.27
N VAL A 58 -0.45 -5.05 -12.64
CA VAL A 58 0.86 -5.56 -13.07
C VAL A 58 0.76 -6.14 -14.48
N ASP A 59 -0.17 -7.08 -14.70
CA ASP A 59 -0.44 -7.69 -16.01
C ASP A 59 -0.73 -6.63 -17.08
N ALA A 60 -1.41 -5.55 -16.70
CA ALA A 60 -1.75 -4.47 -17.62
C ALA A 60 -0.57 -3.57 -17.99
N VAL A 61 0.34 -3.33 -17.05
CA VAL A 61 1.60 -2.63 -17.32
C VAL A 61 2.52 -3.48 -18.18
N HIS A 62 2.66 -4.77 -17.85
CA HIS A 62 3.52 -5.70 -18.58
C HIS A 62 3.12 -5.94 -20.04
N ARG A 63 1.82 -5.85 -20.37
CA ARG A 63 1.34 -5.93 -21.78
C ARG A 63 2.05 -4.95 -22.72
N HIS A 64 2.58 -3.85 -22.20
CA HIS A 64 3.27 -2.81 -22.98
C HIS A 64 4.78 -2.75 -22.70
N GLY A 65 5.36 -3.78 -22.07
CA GLY A 65 6.79 -3.90 -21.83
C GLY A 65 7.37 -2.96 -20.77
N ALA A 66 6.54 -2.28 -19.99
CA ALA A 66 6.94 -1.44 -18.87
C ALA A 66 7.10 -2.27 -17.58
N LEU A 67 7.87 -1.77 -16.62
CA LEU A 67 8.00 -2.37 -15.28
C LEU A 67 6.92 -1.86 -14.33
N ALA A 68 6.37 -2.74 -13.51
CA ALA A 68 5.38 -2.43 -12.50
C ALA A 68 6.02 -2.25 -11.11
N GLY A 69 5.84 -1.07 -10.51
CA GLY A 69 6.32 -0.76 -9.17
C GLY A 69 5.20 -0.73 -8.12
N VAL A 70 5.52 -1.14 -6.90
CA VAL A 70 4.60 -1.09 -5.74
C VAL A 70 5.22 -0.29 -4.60
N GLN A 71 4.50 0.73 -4.14
CA GLN A 71 4.96 1.57 -3.05
C GLN A 71 4.42 1.11 -1.71
N LEU A 72 5.15 0.24 -1.00
CA LEU A 72 4.70 -0.27 0.30
C LEU A 72 4.77 0.83 1.36
N ALA A 73 3.65 1.07 2.05
CA ALA A 73 3.51 2.15 3.00
C ALA A 73 2.82 1.70 4.31
N HIS A 74 3.26 2.31 5.41
CA HIS A 74 2.56 2.37 6.68
C HIS A 74 2.69 3.78 7.25
N ASN A 75 1.56 4.47 7.36
CA ASN A 75 1.52 5.92 7.57
C ASN A 75 1.66 6.33 9.04
N GLY A 76 1.65 5.38 9.98
CA GLY A 76 1.74 5.65 11.42
C GLY A 76 0.83 6.81 11.86
N VAL A 77 1.43 7.96 12.17
CA VAL A 77 0.74 9.18 12.63
C VAL A 77 -0.17 9.83 11.59
N GLY A 78 0.02 9.54 10.31
CA GLY A 78 -0.87 9.92 9.21
C GLY A 78 -1.98 8.90 8.93
N ALA A 79 -2.10 7.79 9.67
CA ALA A 79 -3.16 6.82 9.43
C ALA A 79 -4.49 7.28 10.03
N GLN A 80 -5.57 7.17 9.24
CA GLN A 80 -6.92 7.54 9.68
C GLN A 80 -7.64 6.41 10.40
N ASN A 81 -7.47 5.18 9.90
CA ASN A 81 -8.12 3.96 10.39
C ASN A 81 -9.64 4.09 10.58
N LEU A 82 -10.33 4.90 9.76
CA LEU A 82 -11.78 5.10 9.89
C LEU A 82 -12.57 3.84 9.56
N PHE A 83 -12.04 2.99 8.67
CA PHE A 83 -12.65 1.70 8.35
C PHE A 83 -12.26 0.63 9.36
N THR A 84 -10.95 0.44 9.59
CA THR A 84 -10.47 -0.68 10.44
C THR A 84 -10.67 -0.43 11.93
N ARG A 85 -10.80 0.83 12.35
CA ARG A 85 -10.90 1.30 13.75
C ARG A 85 -9.74 0.84 14.64
N MET A 86 -8.63 0.39 14.05
CA MET A 86 -7.44 0.01 14.79
C MET A 86 -6.73 1.26 15.31
N THR A 87 -6.08 1.14 16.47
CA THR A 87 -5.18 2.19 16.95
C THR A 87 -3.97 2.28 16.01
N PRO A 88 -3.67 3.46 15.42
CA PRO A 88 -2.43 3.67 14.69
C PRO A 88 -1.22 3.44 15.59
N ILE A 89 -0.12 2.95 15.02
CA ILE A 89 1.15 2.77 15.74
C ILE A 89 2.26 3.56 15.05
N GLY A 90 3.15 4.13 15.85
CA GLY A 90 4.25 4.99 15.39
C GLY A 90 5.47 4.88 16.30
N PRO A 91 6.55 5.63 16.01
CA PRO A 91 7.76 5.57 16.83
C PRO A 91 7.53 6.02 18.28
N SER A 92 6.58 6.92 18.52
CA SER A 92 6.24 7.49 19.83
C SER A 92 4.72 7.71 19.93
N ASP A 93 4.23 7.95 21.15
CA ASP A 93 2.88 8.45 21.36
C ASP A 93 2.77 9.87 20.79
N GLN A 94 1.86 10.09 19.84
CA GLN A 94 1.73 11.35 19.12
C GLN A 94 0.27 11.62 18.72
N SER A 95 -0.14 12.89 18.81
CA SER A 95 -1.40 13.34 18.21
C SER A 95 -1.36 13.20 16.69
N SER A 96 -2.52 12.93 16.10
CA SER A 96 -2.67 12.89 14.63
C SER A 96 -2.19 14.18 13.96
N VAL A 97 -1.57 14.03 12.78
CA VAL A 97 -1.08 15.15 11.95
C VAL A 97 -2.01 15.51 10.80
N ILE A 98 -3.10 14.76 10.61
CA ILE A 98 -4.02 14.89 9.47
C ILE A 98 -5.40 15.42 9.88
N GLY A 99 -5.49 16.08 11.05
CA GLY A 99 -6.68 16.80 11.48
C GLY A 99 -7.84 15.94 11.99
N ASN A 100 -7.64 14.63 12.17
CA ASN A 100 -8.62 13.78 12.87
C ASN A 100 -8.34 13.76 14.39
N PRO A 101 -9.36 13.57 15.25
CA PRO A 101 -9.19 13.56 16.71
C PRO A 101 -8.63 12.22 17.21
N GLY A 102 -7.51 11.77 16.63
CA GLY A 102 -6.87 10.49 16.93
C GLY A 102 -5.50 10.64 17.61
N GLN A 103 -5.08 9.59 18.32
CA GLN A 103 -3.74 9.45 18.86
C GLN A 103 -3.08 8.17 18.34
N THR A 104 -1.84 8.30 17.92
CA THR A 104 -0.96 7.20 17.56
C THR A 104 -0.25 6.70 18.80
N ARG A 105 -0.18 5.37 18.96
CA ARG A 105 0.54 4.73 20.06
C ARG A 105 2.00 4.49 19.70
N GLY A 106 2.91 4.79 20.63
CA GLY A 106 4.31 4.43 20.52
C GLY A 106 4.53 2.92 20.44
N MET A 107 5.36 2.48 19.49
CA MET A 107 5.71 1.09 19.28
C MET A 107 6.62 0.56 20.40
N SER A 108 6.27 -0.62 20.93
CA SER A 108 7.16 -1.42 21.75
C SER A 108 8.21 -2.16 20.89
N LYS A 109 9.22 -2.76 21.52
CA LYS A 109 10.19 -3.63 20.82
C LYS A 109 9.53 -4.79 20.07
N ARG A 110 8.43 -5.33 20.62
CA ARG A 110 7.64 -6.38 19.97
C ARG A 110 6.90 -5.84 18.74
N ASP A 111 6.31 -4.65 18.85
CA ASP A 111 5.65 -4.00 17.72
C ASP A 111 6.63 -3.76 16.56
N ILE A 112 7.86 -3.34 16.85
CA ILE A 112 8.89 -3.13 15.82
C ILE A 112 9.24 -4.44 15.09
N GLN A 113 9.33 -5.56 15.81
CA GLN A 113 9.57 -6.87 15.19
C GLN A 113 8.40 -7.27 14.27
N GLU A 114 7.17 -7.04 14.72
CA GLU A 114 5.95 -7.29 13.93
C GLU A 114 5.84 -6.39 12.72
N PHE A 115 6.13 -5.10 12.86
CA PHE A 115 6.13 -4.12 11.79
C PHE A 115 7.08 -4.50 10.64
N ARG A 116 8.27 -4.98 10.98
CA ARG A 116 9.23 -5.53 10.01
C ARG A 116 8.69 -6.79 9.33
N ARG A 117 8.00 -7.66 10.08
CA ARG A 117 7.34 -8.86 9.53
C ARG A 117 6.22 -8.49 8.55
N TRP A 118 5.44 -7.44 8.83
CA TRP A 118 4.40 -6.95 7.93
C TRP A 118 4.99 -6.43 6.61
N HIS A 119 6.04 -5.61 6.67
CA HIS A 119 6.76 -5.17 5.47
C HIS A 119 7.27 -6.35 4.64
N ARG A 120 7.94 -7.33 5.28
CA ARG A 120 8.41 -8.55 4.60
C ARG A 120 7.26 -9.30 3.92
N ASN A 121 6.14 -9.48 4.62
CA ASN A 121 5.00 -10.21 4.07
C ASN A 121 4.35 -9.46 2.91
N ALA A 122 4.24 -8.13 2.98
CA ALA A 122 3.76 -7.30 1.88
C ALA A 122 4.70 -7.36 0.66
N ALA A 123 6.01 -7.33 0.87
CA ALA A 123 6.98 -7.51 -0.22
C ALA A 123 6.86 -8.89 -0.89
N LEU A 124 6.67 -9.96 -0.09
CA LEU A 124 6.43 -11.30 -0.64
C LEU A 124 5.10 -11.39 -1.41
N ARG A 125 4.06 -10.68 -0.97
CA ARG A 125 2.78 -10.57 -1.70
C ARG A 125 2.94 -9.78 -3.00
N ALA A 126 3.71 -8.68 -3.00
CA ALA A 126 3.97 -7.89 -4.19
C ALA A 126 4.71 -8.73 -5.23
N LYS A 127 5.72 -9.51 -4.79
CA LYS A 127 6.38 -10.50 -5.64
C LYS A 127 5.43 -11.57 -6.19
N ARG A 128 4.48 -12.06 -5.38
CA ARG A 128 3.45 -13.01 -5.85
C ARG A 128 2.47 -12.41 -6.86
N ALA A 129 2.32 -11.09 -6.86
CA ALA A 129 1.58 -10.34 -7.87
C ALA A 129 2.45 -9.97 -9.10
N ASP A 130 3.68 -10.48 -9.17
CA ASP A 130 4.66 -10.26 -10.24
C ASP A 130 5.17 -8.81 -10.38
N ALA A 131 5.13 -8.02 -9.31
CA ALA A 131 5.72 -6.69 -9.32
C ALA A 131 7.25 -6.72 -9.46
N ASP A 132 7.80 -5.84 -10.30
CA ASP A 132 9.22 -5.74 -10.60
C ASP A 132 10.00 -4.93 -9.56
N ILE A 133 9.36 -3.88 -9.03
CA ILE A 133 9.99 -2.92 -8.11
C ILE A 133 9.16 -2.81 -6.84
N ILE A 134 9.83 -2.95 -5.69
CA ILE A 134 9.21 -2.82 -4.37
C ILE A 134 9.87 -1.64 -3.66
N TYR A 135 9.11 -0.60 -3.34
CA TYR A 135 9.59 0.51 -2.52
C TYR A 135 9.30 0.26 -1.04
N VAL A 136 10.18 0.82 -0.20
CA VAL A 136 9.86 1.18 1.18
C VAL A 136 9.60 2.68 1.17
N TYR A 137 8.35 3.09 1.38
CA TYR A 137 8.02 4.51 1.55
C TYR A 137 8.40 4.92 2.98
N ALA A 138 9.28 5.92 3.10
CA ALA A 138 10.00 6.26 4.33
C ALA A 138 9.79 7.72 4.73
#